data_AF-A0A931Y9B6-F1
#
_entry.id   AF-A0A931Y9B6-F1
#
_cell.length_a   1.000
_cell.length_b   1.000
_cell.length_c   1.000
_cell.angle_alpha   90.00
_cell.angle_beta   90.00
_cell.angle_gamma   90.00
#
_symmetry.space_group_name_H-M   'P 1'
#
loop_
_entity.id
_entity.type
_entity.pdbx_description
1 polymer ?
#
loop_
_entity_poly.entity_id
_entity_poly.type
_entity_poly.pdbx_seq_one_letter_code
_entity_poly.pdbx_strand_id
1 'polypeptide(L)'
;MFLVYAKGSYFLMDFWPFLLLDFVFFPFLLFAIVRIVKSQIGERKKKAFLMAVTFFCFSVFIFTGFEAFFRYRFDESDSLGFLKISERWFKRHVVYNSYFYRDRDFTREKKPGVTRIGIVGDSMTFGYGIKNTEDRFSSILEKKLRGSGRNVEVYNLGKSGYDTWNEIDEFRKVKDMHFDIVVWQYFLNDAQPKASTGTKVLIRQQKQSDLAREITSKSFFLDYLYWRLEAKYDEAFLELRQVDIDSYRDTKNFARHKNDVETFSKILKEDNRKAIVLLLPFFKFLPDNPLSDKYDEIKKMFTGNGLEVIDVYPAVKKMHASDVVVSRYDYHPNEKIQVIIADLLYAKLAPVIPASMKK
;
A
#
# COMPACT_ATOMS: atom_id res chain seq x y z
N MET A 1 9.21 23.80 24.24
CA MET A 1 8.48 25.04 23.90
C MET A 1 8.41 25.28 22.38
N PHE A 2 9.55 25.30 21.66
CA PHE A 2 9.59 25.52 20.20
C PHE A 2 8.80 24.49 19.36
N LEU A 3 8.93 23.19 19.67
CA LEU A 3 8.18 22.11 19.00
C LEU A 3 6.66 22.18 19.23
N VAL A 4 6.23 22.65 20.40
CA VAL A 4 4.80 22.82 20.73
C VAL A 4 4.25 24.03 19.97
N TYR A 5 5.02 25.12 19.92
CA TYR A 5 4.68 26.31 19.15
C TYR A 5 4.57 26.00 17.65
N ALA A 6 5.53 25.26 17.08
CA ALA A 6 5.52 24.85 15.67
C ALA A 6 4.34 23.94 15.31
N LYS A 7 3.93 23.03 16.21
CA LYS A 7 2.73 22.19 16.02
C LYS A 7 1.45 23.01 16.11
N GLY A 8 1.37 23.95 17.07
CA GLY A 8 0.25 24.86 17.23
C GLY A 8 0.07 25.79 16.03
N SER A 9 1.16 26.37 15.52
CA SER A 9 1.13 27.23 14.33
C SER A 9 0.72 26.45 13.09
N TYR A 10 1.25 25.24 12.88
CA TYR A 10 0.83 24.38 11.77
C TYR A 10 -0.67 24.05 11.84
N PHE A 11 -1.17 23.65 13.03
CA PHE A 11 -2.59 23.36 13.22
C PHE A 11 -3.46 24.58 12.88
N LEU A 12 -3.13 25.76 13.41
CA LEU A 12 -3.90 26.97 13.11
C LEU A 12 -3.86 27.31 11.61
N MET A 13 -2.70 27.23 10.97
CA MET A 13 -2.58 27.52 9.53
C MET A 13 -3.34 26.51 8.65
N ASP A 14 -3.36 25.24 9.01
CA ASP A 14 -4.05 24.18 8.23
C ASP A 14 -5.55 24.11 8.55
N PHE A 15 -5.98 24.53 9.75
CA PHE A 15 -7.35 24.31 10.26
C PHE A 15 -8.19 25.57 10.46
N TRP A 16 -7.62 26.78 10.33
CA TRP A 16 -8.36 28.03 10.57
C TRP A 16 -9.66 28.19 9.76
N PRO A 17 -9.84 27.67 8.52
CA PRO A 17 -11.11 27.85 7.82
C PRO A 17 -12.28 27.17 8.55
N PHE A 18 -12.02 26.03 9.19
CA PHE A 18 -13.02 25.30 9.97
C PHE A 18 -13.26 25.95 11.34
N LEU A 19 -12.21 26.50 11.96
CA LEU A 19 -12.37 27.29 13.19
C LEU A 19 -13.15 28.59 12.93
N LEU A 20 -12.94 29.23 11.79
CA LEU A 20 -13.70 30.42 11.38
C LEU A 20 -15.17 30.06 11.15
N LEU A 21 -15.45 28.89 10.56
CA LEU A 21 -16.81 28.37 10.42
C LEU A 21 -17.48 28.27 11.79
N ASP A 22 -16.84 27.62 12.76
CA ASP A 22 -17.39 27.49 14.11
C ASP A 22 -17.58 28.87 14.79
N PHE A 23 -16.61 29.78 14.60
CA PHE A 23 -16.64 31.14 15.14
C PHE A 23 -17.80 31.98 14.57
N VAL A 24 -18.23 31.75 13.34
CA VAL A 24 -19.38 32.43 12.73
C VAL A 24 -20.70 31.78 13.16
N PHE A 25 -20.76 30.45 13.18
CA PHE A 25 -21.99 29.71 13.45
C PHE A 25 -22.40 29.70 14.92
N PHE A 26 -21.45 29.80 15.85
CA PHE A 26 -21.77 29.86 17.27
C PHE A 26 -22.54 31.14 17.66
N PRO A 27 -22.08 32.36 17.33
CA PRO A 27 -22.87 33.58 17.55
C PRO A 27 -24.18 33.60 16.76
N PHE A 28 -24.19 33.07 15.53
CA PHE A 28 -25.41 32.95 14.74
C PHE A 28 -26.47 32.10 15.45
N LEU A 29 -26.08 30.95 16.03
CA LEU A 29 -26.99 30.10 16.81
C LEU A 29 -27.59 30.87 17.99
N LEU A 30 -26.77 31.55 18.77
CA LEU A 30 -27.23 32.35 19.92
C LEU A 30 -28.20 33.46 19.48
N PHE A 31 -27.86 34.18 18.40
CA PHE A 31 -28.71 35.21 17.84
C PHE A 31 -30.05 34.65 17.36
N ALA A 32 -30.03 33.54 16.61
CA ALA A 32 -31.22 32.90 16.09
C ALA A 32 -32.14 32.40 17.22
N ILE A 33 -31.58 31.79 18.27
CA ILE A 33 -32.33 31.39 19.47
C ILE A 33 -33.06 32.59 20.06
N VAL A 34 -32.34 33.70 20.31
CA VAL A 34 -32.95 34.92 20.89
C VAL A 34 -34.07 35.47 19.99
N ARG A 35 -33.85 35.52 18.67
CA ARG A 35 -34.85 36.02 17.70
C ARG A 35 -36.09 35.13 17.66
N ILE A 36 -35.94 33.82 17.66
CA ILE A 36 -37.06 32.87 17.62
C ILE A 36 -37.86 32.95 18.92
N VAL A 37 -37.19 32.96 20.07
CA VAL A 37 -37.85 33.04 21.39
C VAL A 37 -38.67 34.34 21.52
N LYS A 38 -38.11 35.48 21.09
CA LYS A 38 -38.78 36.79 21.12
C LYS A 38 -39.84 36.99 20.03
N SER A 39 -39.96 36.08 19.07
CA SER A 39 -40.92 36.23 17.97
C SER A 39 -42.37 36.00 18.40
N GLN A 40 -43.32 36.54 17.64
CA GLN A 40 -44.76 36.37 17.87
C GLN A 40 -45.35 35.11 17.21
N ILE A 41 -44.51 34.23 16.67
CA ILE A 41 -45.00 33.00 16.02
C ILE A 41 -45.51 32.01 17.07
N GLY A 42 -46.45 31.14 16.69
CA GLY A 42 -47.01 30.15 17.61
C GLY A 42 -45.96 29.18 18.18
N GLU A 43 -46.16 28.75 19.43
CA GLU A 43 -45.20 27.94 20.19
C GLU A 43 -44.75 26.66 19.48
N ARG A 44 -45.65 25.98 18.77
CA ARG A 44 -45.29 24.80 17.95
C ARG A 44 -44.26 25.14 16.87
N LYS A 45 -44.41 26.29 16.20
CA LYS A 45 -43.47 26.75 15.17
C LYS A 45 -42.15 27.18 15.79
N LYS A 46 -42.15 27.86 16.96
CA LYS A 46 -40.92 28.20 17.68
C LYS A 46 -40.08 26.96 17.98
N LYS A 47 -40.69 25.93 18.58
CA LYS A 47 -40.00 24.66 18.88
C LYS A 47 -39.41 24.02 17.63
N ALA A 48 -40.17 23.98 16.54
CA ALA A 48 -39.68 23.43 15.27
C ALA A 48 -38.47 24.22 14.73
N PHE A 49 -38.53 25.56 14.72
CA PHE A 49 -37.41 26.38 14.26
C PHE A 49 -36.19 26.29 15.18
N LEU A 50 -36.38 26.28 16.50
CA LEU A 50 -35.29 26.09 17.46
C LEU A 50 -34.61 24.74 17.24
N MET A 51 -35.38 23.66 17.06
CA MET A 51 -34.82 22.34 16.77
C MET A 51 -34.05 22.36 15.45
N ALA A 52 -34.60 22.95 14.38
CA ALA A 52 -33.95 23.02 13.09
C ALA A 52 -32.64 23.82 13.11
N VAL A 53 -32.63 25.02 13.71
CA VAL A 53 -31.41 25.84 13.79
C VAL A 53 -30.35 25.21 14.68
N THR A 54 -30.77 24.60 15.80
CA THR A 54 -29.86 23.88 16.69
C THR A 54 -29.26 22.70 15.96
N PHE A 55 -30.07 21.85 15.33
CA PHE A 55 -29.59 20.71 14.55
C PHE A 55 -28.61 21.13 13.46
N PHE A 56 -28.93 22.19 12.71
CA PHE A 56 -28.06 22.71 11.66
C PHE A 56 -26.71 23.19 12.22
N CYS A 57 -26.70 24.03 13.27
CA CYS A 57 -25.45 24.54 13.85
C CYS A 57 -24.63 23.43 14.51
N PHE A 58 -25.27 22.49 15.20
CA PHE A 58 -24.56 21.32 15.76
C PHE A 58 -23.99 20.42 14.66
N SER A 59 -24.67 20.28 13.51
CA SER A 59 -24.14 19.53 12.37
C SER A 59 -22.86 20.17 11.81
N VAL A 60 -22.76 21.51 11.85
CA VAL A 60 -21.53 22.24 11.49
C VAL A 60 -20.40 21.91 12.46
N PHE A 61 -20.64 21.96 13.78
CA PHE A 61 -19.61 21.61 14.76
C PHE A 61 -19.18 20.14 14.67
N ILE A 62 -20.13 19.24 14.44
CA ILE A 62 -19.85 17.81 14.21
C ILE A 62 -19.00 17.64 12.95
N PHE A 63 -19.33 18.35 11.87
CA PHE A 63 -18.54 18.35 10.64
C PHE A 63 -17.10 18.80 10.89
N THR A 64 -16.90 19.91 11.61
CA THR A 64 -15.56 20.39 12.01
C THR A 64 -14.81 19.33 12.84
N GLY A 65 -15.50 18.65 13.76
CA GLY A 65 -14.94 17.54 14.54
C GLY A 65 -14.50 16.36 13.66
N PHE A 66 -15.32 15.94 12.69
CA PHE A 66 -14.95 14.90 11.73
C PHE A 66 -13.78 15.32 10.86
N GLU A 67 -13.76 16.54 10.35
CA GLU A 67 -12.63 17.05 9.58
C GLU A 67 -11.33 16.99 10.39
N ALA A 68 -11.34 17.41 11.66
CA ALA A 68 -10.17 17.29 12.53
C ALA A 68 -9.73 15.83 12.69
N PHE A 69 -10.68 14.92 12.93
CA PHE A 69 -10.39 13.49 13.07
C PHE A 69 -9.75 12.92 11.80
N PHE A 70 -10.38 13.10 10.64
CA PHE A 70 -9.90 12.57 9.37
C PHE A 70 -8.56 13.17 8.93
N ARG A 71 -8.33 14.44 9.22
CA ARG A 71 -7.09 15.15 8.86
C ARG A 71 -5.91 14.77 9.75
N TYR A 72 -6.11 14.65 11.06
CA TYR A 72 -5.01 14.55 12.02
C TYR A 72 -4.87 13.21 12.71
N ARG A 73 -5.94 12.43 12.84
CA ARG A 73 -5.93 11.18 13.62
C ARG A 73 -6.15 9.93 12.77
N PHE A 74 -7.03 9.99 11.79
CA PHE A 74 -7.31 8.88 10.91
C PHE A 74 -6.27 8.82 9.79
N ASP A 75 -5.86 7.61 9.46
CA ASP A 75 -5.11 7.26 8.26
C ASP A 75 -5.42 5.81 7.91
N GLU A 76 -5.49 5.53 6.63
CA GLU A 76 -5.70 4.21 6.07
C GLU A 76 -5.01 4.19 4.72
N SER A 77 -4.29 3.11 4.42
CA SER A 77 -3.82 2.87 3.07
C SER A 77 -4.99 2.46 2.17
N ASP A 78 -4.79 2.55 0.86
CA ASP A 78 -5.80 2.16 -0.11
C ASP A 78 -5.10 1.72 -1.41
N SER A 79 -5.72 0.83 -2.19
CA SER A 79 -5.05 0.26 -3.37
C SER A 79 -4.96 1.18 -4.59
N LEU A 80 -5.62 2.34 -4.58
CA LEU A 80 -5.71 3.26 -5.72
C LEU A 80 -4.95 4.58 -5.50
N GLY A 81 -4.74 4.98 -4.24
CA GLY A 81 -4.09 6.23 -3.86
C GLY A 81 -4.92 7.48 -4.14
N PHE A 82 -6.25 7.35 -4.24
CA PHE A 82 -7.13 8.49 -4.56
C PHE A 82 -7.39 9.40 -3.35
N LEU A 83 -7.33 8.86 -2.14
CA LEU A 83 -7.78 9.56 -0.94
C LEU A 83 -6.65 10.32 -0.26
N LYS A 84 -6.95 11.52 0.24
CA LYS A 84 -6.02 12.30 1.08
C LYS A 84 -5.61 11.56 2.36
N ILE A 85 -6.48 10.71 2.90
CA ILE A 85 -6.15 9.90 4.09
C ILE A 85 -5.10 8.82 3.80
N SER A 86 -5.03 8.34 2.55
CA SER A 86 -4.00 7.42 2.09
C SER A 86 -2.69 8.17 1.91
N GLU A 87 -2.71 9.37 1.34
CA GLU A 87 -1.52 10.25 1.36
C GLU A 87 -1.01 10.52 2.78
N ARG A 88 -1.90 10.68 3.77
CA ARG A 88 -1.52 10.84 5.18
C ARG A 88 -0.93 9.56 5.76
N TRP A 89 -1.47 8.40 5.40
CA TRP A 89 -0.89 7.11 5.77
C TRP A 89 0.56 7.01 5.29
N PHE A 90 0.83 7.35 4.02
CA PHE A 90 2.19 7.39 3.48
C PHE A 90 3.10 8.34 4.27
N LYS A 91 2.65 9.59 4.49
CA LYS A 91 3.43 10.60 5.22
C LYS A 91 3.76 10.20 6.65
N ARG A 92 2.94 9.35 7.29
CA ARG A 92 3.13 8.93 8.69
C ARG A 92 3.96 7.65 8.82
N HIS A 93 3.79 6.70 7.90
CA HIS A 93 4.28 5.33 8.07
C HIS A 93 5.36 4.92 7.07
N VAL A 94 5.65 5.74 6.06
CA VAL A 94 6.71 5.48 5.08
C VAL A 94 7.89 6.41 5.34
N VAL A 95 8.99 5.80 5.78
CA VAL A 95 10.29 6.45 5.91
C VAL A 95 11.25 5.73 4.97
N TYR A 96 11.96 6.50 4.17
CA TYR A 96 12.95 5.98 3.24
C TYR A 96 14.35 6.07 3.83
N ASN A 97 15.18 5.09 3.53
CA ASN A 97 16.60 5.14 3.78
C ASN A 97 17.34 6.03 2.75
N SER A 98 18.64 6.19 2.91
CA SER A 98 19.52 6.95 2.01
C SER A 98 19.56 6.44 0.56
N TYR A 99 19.07 5.22 0.31
CA TYR A 99 18.95 4.59 -1.01
C TYR A 99 17.51 4.64 -1.54
N PHE A 100 16.62 5.40 -0.90
CA PHE A 100 15.20 5.54 -1.24
C PHE A 100 14.38 4.24 -1.13
N TYR A 101 14.80 3.27 -0.32
CA TYR A 101 13.99 2.09 0.03
C TYR A 101 13.30 2.30 1.36
N ARG A 102 12.09 1.76 1.52
CA ARG A 102 11.39 1.73 2.80
C ARG A 102 12.02 0.66 3.68
N ASP A 103 13.19 0.92 4.23
CA ASP A 103 13.91 -0.02 5.08
C ASP A 103 14.88 0.78 5.96
N ARG A 104 15.67 0.09 6.78
CA ARG A 104 16.86 0.68 7.42
C ARG A 104 17.90 1.08 6.37
N ASP A 105 18.86 1.91 6.77
CA ASP A 105 20.02 2.21 5.92
C ASP A 105 20.82 0.93 5.58
N PHE A 106 21.25 0.87 4.33
CA PHE A 106 22.03 -0.24 3.79
C PHE A 106 23.52 0.07 3.86
N THR A 107 24.32 -0.99 3.94
CA THR A 107 25.78 -0.89 3.79
C THR A 107 26.18 -1.47 2.45
N ARG A 108 26.83 -0.65 1.60
CA ARG A 108 27.25 -1.09 0.28
C ARG A 108 28.26 -2.24 0.37
N GLU A 109 29.31 -2.06 1.18
CA GLU A 109 30.27 -3.12 1.45
C GLU A 109 29.65 -4.27 2.25
N LYS A 110 29.96 -5.49 1.85
CA LYS A 110 29.50 -6.70 2.53
C LYS A 110 30.50 -7.14 3.57
N LYS A 111 30.03 -7.28 4.81
CA LYS A 111 30.86 -7.75 5.93
C LYS A 111 31.25 -9.22 5.74
N PRO A 112 32.49 -9.62 6.10
CA PRO A 112 32.91 -11.03 6.07
C PRO A 112 31.98 -11.93 6.90
N GLY A 113 31.66 -13.10 6.36
CA GLY A 113 30.83 -14.10 7.05
C GLY A 113 29.35 -13.74 7.21
N VAL A 114 28.87 -12.64 6.62
CA VAL A 114 27.43 -12.32 6.51
C VAL A 114 26.88 -12.93 5.23
N THR A 115 25.73 -13.61 5.31
CA THR A 115 24.91 -13.89 4.12
C THR A 115 23.97 -12.74 3.87
N ARG A 116 24.05 -12.10 2.70
CA ARG A 116 23.21 -10.96 2.32
C ARG A 116 22.12 -11.39 1.35
N ILE A 117 20.87 -11.12 1.71
CA ILE A 117 19.66 -11.47 0.96
C ILE A 117 19.04 -10.18 0.45
N GLY A 118 18.88 -10.04 -0.87
CA GLY A 118 18.13 -8.95 -1.49
C GLY A 118 16.73 -9.43 -1.85
N ILE A 119 15.70 -8.72 -1.41
CA ILE A 119 14.32 -9.02 -1.79
C ILE A 119 13.87 -7.95 -2.78
N VAL A 120 13.84 -8.31 -4.06
CA VAL A 120 13.39 -7.44 -5.15
C VAL A 120 11.90 -7.69 -5.38
N GLY A 121 11.16 -6.62 -5.62
CA GLY A 121 9.73 -6.73 -5.90
C GLY A 121 9.05 -5.37 -5.95
N ASP A 122 7.74 -5.42 -5.87
CA ASP A 122 6.86 -4.26 -6.05
C ASP A 122 6.28 -3.75 -4.72
N SER A 123 5.02 -3.28 -4.73
CA SER A 123 4.29 -2.85 -3.53
C SER A 123 4.12 -3.96 -2.49
N MET A 124 4.13 -5.22 -2.91
CA MET A 124 4.00 -6.38 -2.02
C MET A 124 5.26 -6.54 -1.17
N THR A 125 6.44 -6.40 -1.79
CA THR A 125 7.73 -6.37 -1.08
C THR A 125 7.90 -5.10 -0.28
N PHE A 126 7.53 -3.94 -0.82
CA PHE A 126 7.55 -2.64 -0.11
C PHE A 126 6.79 -2.70 1.23
N GLY A 127 5.75 -3.54 1.31
CA GLY A 127 4.86 -3.68 2.45
C GLY A 127 3.80 -2.61 2.47
N TYR A 128 3.21 -2.30 1.30
CA TYR A 128 2.10 -1.34 1.20
C TYR A 128 0.98 -1.76 2.16
N GLY A 129 0.50 -0.81 2.97
CA GLY A 129 -0.54 -1.03 3.97
C GLY A 129 -0.06 -1.62 5.31
N ILE A 130 1.17 -2.14 5.37
CA ILE A 130 1.80 -2.53 6.65
C ILE A 130 2.37 -1.29 7.32
N LYS A 131 1.90 -0.95 8.53
CA LYS A 131 2.31 0.29 9.22
C LYS A 131 3.75 0.24 9.74
N ASN A 132 4.10 -0.85 10.43
CA ASN A 132 5.42 -1.04 11.01
C ASN A 132 6.29 -1.89 10.08
N THR A 133 7.48 -1.39 9.72
CA THR A 133 8.39 -2.10 8.81
C THR A 133 8.83 -3.46 9.33
N GLU A 134 8.82 -3.67 10.66
CA GLU A 134 9.15 -4.94 11.30
C GLU A 134 8.12 -6.05 11.04
N ASP A 135 6.89 -5.70 10.66
CA ASP A 135 5.80 -6.64 10.38
C ASP A 135 5.79 -7.11 8.91
N ARG A 136 6.77 -6.69 8.11
CA ARG A 136 6.93 -7.12 6.72
C ARG A 136 7.67 -8.45 6.66
N PHE A 137 7.35 -9.26 5.64
CA PHE A 137 7.92 -10.60 5.51
C PHE A 137 9.46 -10.59 5.44
N SER A 138 10.06 -9.52 4.91
CA SER A 138 11.51 -9.32 4.85
C SER A 138 12.16 -9.16 6.22
N SER A 139 11.60 -8.29 7.07
CA SER A 139 12.06 -8.09 8.45
C SER A 139 11.79 -9.32 9.33
N ILE A 140 10.62 -9.95 9.17
CA ILE A 140 10.27 -11.19 9.88
C ILE A 140 11.23 -12.32 9.49
N LEU A 141 11.56 -12.47 8.20
CA LEU A 141 12.53 -13.43 7.71
C LEU A 141 13.92 -13.20 8.32
N GLU A 142 14.40 -11.95 8.33
CA GLU A 142 15.69 -11.61 8.95
C GLU A 142 15.72 -12.02 10.42
N LYS A 143 14.68 -11.65 11.17
CA LYS A 143 14.54 -11.97 12.60
C LYS A 143 14.55 -13.48 12.84
N LYS A 144 13.83 -14.26 12.03
CA LYS A 144 13.79 -15.74 12.14
C LYS A 144 15.16 -16.37 11.83
N LEU A 145 15.81 -15.96 10.74
CA LEU A 145 17.13 -16.46 10.37
C LEU A 145 18.17 -16.13 11.45
N ARG A 146 18.22 -14.89 11.94
CA ARG A 146 19.12 -14.50 13.05
C ARG A 146 18.82 -15.24 14.34
N GLY A 147 17.53 -15.40 14.69
CA GLY A 147 17.10 -16.16 15.88
C GLY A 147 17.51 -17.63 15.84
N SER A 148 17.72 -18.18 14.63
CA SER A 148 18.23 -19.53 14.41
C SER A 148 19.78 -19.63 14.35
N GLY A 149 20.49 -18.57 14.74
CA GLY A 149 21.95 -18.54 14.80
C GLY A 149 22.65 -18.25 13.47
N ARG A 150 21.95 -17.75 12.45
CA ARG A 150 22.53 -17.39 11.15
C ARG A 150 22.94 -15.92 11.13
N ASN A 151 24.12 -15.64 10.59
CA ASN A 151 24.60 -14.28 10.41
C ASN A 151 24.12 -13.73 9.06
N VAL A 152 22.94 -13.11 9.05
CA VAL A 152 22.30 -12.62 7.81
C VAL A 152 21.97 -11.13 7.84
N GLU A 153 21.94 -10.53 6.66
CA GLU A 153 21.32 -9.25 6.37
C GLU A 153 20.26 -9.44 5.28
N VAL A 154 19.02 -9.01 5.53
CA VAL A 154 17.94 -8.97 4.53
C VAL A 154 17.64 -7.52 4.18
N TYR A 155 17.76 -7.18 2.91
CA TYR A 155 17.44 -5.86 2.38
C TYR A 155 16.14 -5.92 1.58
N ASN A 156 15.18 -5.10 1.98
CA ASN A 156 13.94 -4.92 1.26
C ASN A 156 14.14 -3.89 0.13
N LEU A 157 14.20 -4.39 -1.10
CA LEU A 157 14.40 -3.59 -2.32
C LEU A 157 13.08 -3.28 -3.03
N GLY A 158 11.94 -3.46 -2.34
CA GLY A 158 10.62 -3.31 -2.93
C GLY A 158 10.26 -1.87 -3.26
N LYS A 159 9.63 -1.67 -4.41
CA LYS A 159 9.18 -0.35 -4.89
C LYS A 159 7.73 -0.40 -5.36
N SER A 160 6.88 0.43 -4.78
CA SER A 160 5.46 0.42 -5.13
C SER A 160 5.22 0.84 -6.58
N GLY A 161 4.37 0.09 -7.29
CA GLY A 161 4.03 0.35 -8.69
C GLY A 161 5.04 -0.14 -9.72
N TYR A 162 6.07 -0.87 -9.29
CA TYR A 162 7.04 -1.47 -10.21
C TYR A 162 6.48 -2.76 -10.81
N ASP A 163 6.92 -3.04 -12.03
CA ASP A 163 6.78 -4.31 -12.70
C ASP A 163 8.18 -4.89 -13.01
N THR A 164 8.24 -6.02 -13.69
CA THR A 164 9.50 -6.73 -13.94
C THR A 164 10.57 -5.87 -14.62
N TRP A 165 10.23 -4.97 -15.55
CA TRP A 165 11.26 -4.14 -16.19
C TRP A 165 11.77 -3.03 -15.28
N ASN A 166 10.90 -2.44 -14.45
CA ASN A 166 11.34 -1.51 -13.41
C ASN A 166 12.24 -2.20 -12.38
N GLU A 167 11.92 -3.43 -11.99
CA GLU A 167 12.71 -4.24 -11.05
C GLU A 167 14.10 -4.59 -11.61
N ILE A 168 14.20 -4.91 -12.90
CA ILE A 168 15.49 -5.12 -13.57
C ILE A 168 16.37 -3.87 -13.46
N ASP A 169 15.82 -2.70 -13.79
CA ASP A 169 16.56 -1.44 -13.77
C ASP A 169 16.94 -1.03 -12.35
N GLU A 170 16.08 -1.31 -11.38
CA GLU A 170 16.36 -1.06 -9.97
C GLU A 170 17.45 -1.98 -9.43
N PHE A 171 17.37 -3.28 -9.71
CA PHE A 171 18.37 -4.24 -9.25
C PHE A 171 19.75 -3.93 -9.82
N ARG A 172 19.84 -3.47 -11.08
CA ARG A 172 21.11 -3.03 -11.68
C ARG A 172 21.82 -1.93 -10.89
N LYS A 173 21.07 -1.04 -10.22
CA LYS A 173 21.64 0.07 -9.43
C LYS A 173 22.25 -0.38 -8.11
N VAL A 174 21.82 -1.53 -7.59
CA VAL A 174 22.21 -2.03 -6.26
C VAL A 174 22.92 -3.38 -6.31
N LYS A 175 23.12 -3.96 -7.49
CA LYS A 175 23.71 -5.31 -7.63
C LYS A 175 25.13 -5.42 -7.06
N ASP A 176 25.83 -4.30 -6.96
CA ASP A 176 27.16 -4.16 -6.37
C ASP A 176 27.15 -4.14 -4.83
N MET A 177 25.98 -4.25 -4.19
CA MET A 177 25.86 -4.55 -2.76
C MET A 177 26.12 -6.04 -2.45
N HIS A 178 26.50 -6.85 -3.44
CA HIS A 178 26.96 -8.24 -3.31
C HIS A 178 25.99 -9.18 -2.58
N PHE A 179 24.76 -9.28 -3.05
CA PHE A 179 23.77 -10.25 -2.55
C PHE A 179 24.20 -11.70 -2.85
N ASP A 180 24.16 -12.60 -1.86
CA ASP A 180 24.36 -14.04 -2.06
C ASP A 180 23.10 -14.71 -2.59
N ILE A 181 21.96 -14.21 -2.12
CA ILE A 181 20.63 -14.73 -2.43
C ILE A 181 19.77 -13.56 -2.85
N VAL A 182 19.08 -13.70 -3.98
CA VAL A 182 18.03 -12.78 -4.39
C VAL A 182 16.70 -13.51 -4.35
N VAL A 183 15.76 -12.96 -3.60
CA VAL A 183 14.35 -13.35 -3.67
C VAL A 183 13.66 -12.33 -4.57
N TRP A 184 13.26 -12.77 -5.75
CA TRP A 184 12.43 -12.00 -6.66
C TRP A 184 10.97 -12.28 -6.34
N GLN A 185 10.33 -11.37 -5.61
CA GLN A 185 8.89 -11.40 -5.45
C GLN A 185 8.23 -10.99 -6.75
N TYR A 186 7.34 -11.86 -7.23
CA TYR A 186 6.60 -11.67 -8.47
C TYR A 186 5.12 -11.62 -8.14
N PHE A 187 4.46 -10.53 -8.53
CA PHE A 187 3.02 -10.37 -8.42
C PHE A 187 2.41 -10.23 -9.81
N LEU A 188 1.11 -10.51 -9.93
CA LEU A 188 0.55 -10.74 -11.25
C LEU A 188 0.48 -9.44 -12.10
N ASN A 189 0.52 -8.25 -11.50
CA ASN A 189 0.71 -6.97 -12.21
C ASN A 189 2.04 -6.85 -12.98
N ASP A 190 3.06 -7.67 -12.68
CA ASP A 190 4.37 -7.62 -13.34
C ASP A 190 4.32 -7.75 -14.87
N ALA A 191 3.28 -8.38 -15.42
CA ALA A 191 3.13 -8.58 -16.85
C ALA A 191 2.54 -7.37 -17.59
N GLN A 192 2.25 -6.25 -16.92
CA GLN A 192 1.68 -5.08 -17.58
C GLN A 192 2.56 -4.58 -18.74
N PRO A 193 1.95 -4.09 -19.85
CA PRO A 193 2.69 -3.55 -20.98
C PRO A 193 3.38 -2.23 -20.60
N LYS A 194 4.53 -1.93 -21.22
CA LYS A 194 5.31 -0.69 -20.99
C LYS A 194 4.49 0.59 -21.13
N ALA A 195 3.51 0.61 -22.04
CA ALA A 195 2.53 1.68 -22.08
C ALA A 195 1.48 1.42 -21.00
N SER A 196 1.65 2.04 -19.82
CA SER A 196 0.81 1.76 -18.65
C SER A 196 -0.69 1.91 -18.98
N THR A 197 -1.37 0.78 -19.05
CA THR A 197 -2.82 0.68 -19.21
C THR A 197 -3.53 0.98 -17.89
N GLY A 198 -2.96 0.52 -16.77
CA GLY A 198 -3.49 0.82 -15.44
C GLY A 198 -3.48 2.31 -15.08
N THR A 199 -2.42 3.05 -15.44
CA THR A 199 -2.39 4.51 -15.21
C THR A 199 -3.51 5.23 -15.94
N LYS A 200 -3.90 4.78 -17.15
CA LYS A 200 -5.02 5.35 -17.89
C LYS A 200 -6.36 5.09 -17.20
N VAL A 201 -6.54 3.90 -16.62
CA VAL A 201 -7.71 3.56 -15.79
C VAL A 201 -7.78 4.48 -14.59
N LEU A 202 -6.68 4.62 -13.82
CA LEU A 202 -6.62 5.50 -12.66
C LEU A 202 -6.96 6.95 -13.03
N ILE A 203 -6.30 7.52 -14.04
CA ILE A 203 -6.54 8.90 -14.48
C ILE A 203 -8.01 9.10 -14.89
N ARG A 204 -8.60 8.13 -15.61
CA ARG A 204 -9.99 8.23 -16.05
C ARG A 204 -10.95 8.20 -14.87
N GLN A 205 -10.74 7.28 -13.94
CA GLN A 205 -11.62 7.07 -12.79
C GLN A 205 -11.43 8.15 -11.70
N GLN A 206 -10.25 8.78 -11.65
CA GLN A 206 -9.97 9.90 -10.74
C GLN A 206 -10.60 11.23 -11.19
N LYS A 207 -11.18 11.31 -12.40
CA LYS A 207 -11.81 12.55 -12.89
C LYS A 207 -13.05 12.89 -12.06
N GLN A 208 -13.00 14.06 -11.43
CA GLN A 208 -14.09 14.68 -10.69
C GLN A 208 -14.67 15.87 -11.46
N SER A 209 -15.90 16.27 -11.13
CA SER A 209 -16.40 17.60 -11.54
C SER A 209 -15.59 18.70 -10.85
N ASP A 210 -15.53 19.89 -11.44
CA ASP A 210 -14.76 21.00 -10.85
C ASP A 210 -15.22 21.35 -9.44
N LEU A 211 -16.54 21.29 -9.18
CA LEU A 211 -17.09 21.53 -7.85
C LEU A 211 -16.69 20.44 -6.85
N ALA A 212 -16.78 19.17 -7.22
CA ALA A 212 -16.37 18.06 -6.35
C ALA A 212 -14.87 18.16 -6.03
N ARG A 213 -14.03 18.47 -7.02
CA ARG A 213 -12.60 18.69 -6.84
C ARG A 213 -12.32 19.86 -5.90
N GLU A 214 -13.00 20.98 -6.07
CA GLU A 214 -12.81 22.16 -5.22
C GLU A 214 -13.14 21.84 -3.75
N ILE A 215 -14.24 21.13 -3.50
CA ILE A 215 -14.68 20.74 -2.16
C ILE A 215 -13.73 19.71 -1.54
N THR A 216 -13.48 18.60 -2.23
CA THR A 216 -12.65 17.49 -1.73
C THR A 216 -11.19 17.91 -1.56
N SER A 217 -10.67 18.83 -2.39
CA SER A 217 -9.31 19.35 -2.23
C SER A 217 -9.07 20.04 -0.89
N LYS A 218 -10.12 20.57 -0.24
CA LYS A 218 -10.04 21.35 1.01
C LYS A 218 -10.43 20.56 2.26
N SER A 219 -11.24 19.51 2.14
CA SER A 219 -11.75 18.73 3.28
C SER A 219 -11.37 17.26 3.19
N PHE A 220 -10.68 16.75 4.20
CA PHE A 220 -10.35 15.34 4.36
C PHE A 220 -11.60 14.48 4.57
N PHE A 221 -12.58 14.98 5.32
CA PHE A 221 -13.80 14.24 5.58
C PHE A 221 -14.68 14.13 4.33
N LEU A 222 -14.85 15.22 3.57
CA LEU A 222 -15.63 15.19 2.34
C LEU A 222 -14.91 14.42 1.22
N ASP A 223 -13.58 14.50 1.13
CA ASP A 223 -12.79 13.64 0.23
C ASP A 223 -13.00 12.15 0.54
N TYR A 224 -12.95 11.79 1.82
CA TYR A 224 -13.24 10.41 2.26
C TYR A 224 -14.65 9.98 1.88
N LEU A 225 -15.68 10.77 2.20
CA LEU A 225 -17.06 10.44 1.87
C LEU A 225 -17.28 10.34 0.36
N TYR A 226 -16.71 11.27 -0.41
CA TYR A 226 -16.79 11.27 -1.87
C TYR A 226 -16.30 9.94 -2.45
N TRP A 227 -15.06 9.56 -2.14
CA TRP A 227 -14.48 8.33 -2.71
C TRP A 227 -15.07 7.05 -2.13
N ARG A 228 -15.48 7.02 -0.86
CA ARG A 228 -16.02 5.79 -0.25
C ARG A 228 -17.49 5.54 -0.57
N LEU A 229 -18.25 6.56 -0.96
CA LEU A 229 -19.64 6.42 -1.40
C LEU A 229 -19.77 6.30 -2.92
N GLU A 230 -18.74 6.67 -3.68
CA GLU A 230 -18.78 6.58 -5.14
C GLU A 230 -18.42 5.16 -5.62
N ALA A 231 -19.33 4.54 -6.38
CA ALA A 231 -19.14 3.21 -6.96
C ALA A 231 -17.88 3.08 -7.83
N LYS A 232 -17.42 4.20 -8.41
CA LYS A 232 -16.21 4.26 -9.25
C LYS A 232 -14.96 3.77 -8.54
N TYR A 233 -14.89 3.86 -7.21
CA TYR A 233 -13.71 3.38 -6.47
C TYR A 233 -13.55 1.86 -6.63
N ASP A 234 -14.62 1.09 -6.39
CA ASP A 234 -14.58 -0.36 -6.53
C ASP A 234 -14.47 -0.78 -8.02
N GLU A 235 -15.15 -0.06 -8.92
CA GLU A 235 -15.04 -0.28 -10.38
C GLU A 235 -13.61 -0.06 -10.88
N ALA A 236 -12.95 1.03 -10.46
CA ALA A 236 -11.58 1.33 -10.84
C ALA A 236 -10.62 0.21 -10.43
N PHE A 237 -10.79 -0.32 -9.22
CA PHE A 237 -9.97 -1.43 -8.76
C PHE A 237 -10.18 -2.70 -9.60
N LEU A 238 -11.43 -3.09 -9.82
CA LEU A 238 -11.74 -4.30 -10.60
C LEU A 238 -11.21 -4.19 -12.03
N GLU A 239 -11.35 -3.02 -12.65
CA GLU A 239 -10.81 -2.75 -13.98
C GLU A 239 -9.29 -2.86 -14.03
N LEU A 240 -8.57 -2.33 -13.02
CA LEU A 240 -7.11 -2.49 -12.93
C LEU A 240 -6.70 -3.95 -12.86
N ARG A 241 -7.40 -4.76 -12.06
CA ARG A 241 -7.09 -6.19 -11.95
C ARG A 241 -7.46 -6.95 -13.21
N GLN A 242 -8.52 -6.55 -13.89
CA GLN A 242 -8.86 -7.13 -15.19
C GLN A 242 -7.76 -6.86 -16.22
N VAL A 243 -7.21 -5.64 -16.23
CA VAL A 243 -6.06 -5.30 -17.09
C VAL A 243 -4.83 -6.17 -16.77
N ASP A 244 -4.56 -6.46 -15.50
CA ASP A 244 -3.47 -7.38 -15.12
C ASP A 244 -3.73 -8.80 -15.63
N ILE A 245 -4.95 -9.31 -15.46
CA ILE A 245 -5.36 -10.65 -15.93
C ILE A 245 -5.24 -10.75 -17.46
N ASP A 246 -5.75 -9.75 -18.17
CA ASP A 246 -5.74 -9.70 -19.63
C ASP A 246 -4.31 -9.63 -20.18
N SER A 247 -3.38 -9.05 -19.43
CA SER A 247 -1.96 -9.00 -19.80
C SER A 247 -1.33 -10.39 -19.97
N TYR A 248 -1.80 -11.41 -19.25
CA TYR A 248 -1.35 -12.81 -19.44
C TYR A 248 -2.08 -13.55 -20.56
N ARG A 249 -3.25 -13.04 -20.96
CA ARG A 249 -4.08 -13.64 -22.00
C ARG A 249 -3.75 -13.08 -23.38
N ASP A 250 -3.20 -11.86 -23.45
CA ASP A 250 -2.65 -11.31 -24.68
C ASP A 250 -1.32 -12.00 -25.05
N THR A 251 -1.33 -12.74 -26.16
CA THR A 251 -0.18 -13.53 -26.62
C THR A 251 1.08 -12.69 -26.87
N LYS A 252 0.94 -11.47 -27.42
CA LYS A 252 2.11 -10.63 -27.74
C LYS A 252 2.73 -10.06 -26.48
N ASN A 253 1.90 -9.54 -25.58
CA ASN A 253 2.34 -9.02 -24.30
C ASN A 253 2.98 -10.12 -23.45
N PHE A 254 2.35 -11.30 -23.39
CA PHE A 254 2.90 -12.39 -22.60
C PHE A 254 4.20 -12.94 -23.17
N ALA A 255 4.36 -12.99 -24.50
CA ALA A 255 5.64 -13.34 -25.13
C ALA A 255 6.74 -12.31 -24.82
N ARG A 256 6.43 -11.00 -24.86
CA ARG A 256 7.35 -9.96 -24.40
C ARG A 256 7.74 -10.18 -22.94
N HIS A 257 6.75 -10.43 -22.07
CA HIS A 257 6.98 -10.64 -20.65
C HIS A 257 7.90 -11.83 -20.36
N LYS A 258 7.75 -12.93 -21.12
CA LYS A 258 8.68 -14.07 -21.06
C LYS A 258 10.13 -13.65 -21.36
N ASN A 259 10.35 -12.73 -22.30
CA ASN A 259 11.70 -12.20 -22.60
C ASN A 259 12.24 -11.31 -21.48
N ASP A 260 11.37 -10.51 -20.85
CA ASP A 260 11.74 -9.70 -19.67
C ASP A 260 12.17 -10.62 -18.51
N VAL A 261 11.43 -11.71 -18.27
CA VAL A 261 11.75 -12.74 -17.27
C VAL A 261 13.05 -13.48 -17.58
N GLU A 262 13.29 -13.86 -18.84
CA GLU A 262 14.56 -14.47 -19.26
C GLU A 262 15.74 -13.51 -19.00
N THR A 263 15.56 -12.23 -19.35
CA THR A 263 16.57 -11.19 -19.14
C THR A 263 16.90 -11.05 -17.65
N PHE A 264 15.87 -10.92 -16.80
CA PHE A 264 16.12 -10.77 -15.37
C PHE A 264 16.73 -12.03 -14.77
N SER A 265 16.27 -13.21 -15.17
CA SER A 265 16.82 -14.50 -14.73
C SER A 265 18.32 -14.61 -15.02
N LYS A 266 18.79 -14.13 -16.18
CA LYS A 266 20.23 -14.08 -16.50
C LYS A 266 20.98 -13.17 -15.54
N ILE A 267 20.47 -11.95 -15.30
CA ILE A 267 21.08 -10.98 -14.39
C ILE A 267 21.16 -11.52 -12.96
N LEU A 268 20.06 -12.10 -12.46
CA LEU A 268 19.97 -12.62 -11.10
C LEU A 268 20.93 -13.79 -10.82
N LYS A 269 21.33 -14.52 -11.87
CA LYS A 269 22.29 -15.63 -11.80
C LYS A 269 23.74 -15.23 -12.09
N GLU A 270 24.00 -13.97 -12.48
CA GLU A 270 25.37 -13.45 -12.55
C GLU A 270 26.07 -13.67 -11.20
N ASP A 271 27.40 -13.83 -11.24
CA ASP A 271 28.24 -14.05 -10.05
C ASP A 271 27.88 -15.30 -9.23
N ASN A 272 27.29 -16.32 -9.88
CA ASN A 272 26.84 -17.57 -9.25
C ASN A 272 25.84 -17.35 -8.09
N ARG A 273 25.10 -16.25 -8.12
CA ARG A 273 24.11 -15.92 -7.09
C ARG A 273 22.94 -16.89 -7.11
N LYS A 274 22.43 -17.21 -5.92
CA LYS A 274 21.20 -17.99 -5.78
C LYS A 274 19.99 -17.09 -6.01
N ALA A 275 19.13 -17.45 -6.94
CA ALA A 275 17.92 -16.69 -7.24
C ALA A 275 16.67 -17.55 -7.04
N ILE A 276 15.69 -17.01 -6.33
CA ILE A 276 14.40 -17.67 -6.02
C ILE A 276 13.28 -16.70 -6.37
N VAL A 277 12.24 -17.20 -7.01
CA VAL A 277 11.01 -16.46 -7.29
C VAL A 277 10.00 -16.75 -6.18
N LEU A 278 9.45 -15.72 -5.57
CA LEU A 278 8.32 -15.79 -4.65
C LEU A 278 7.06 -15.38 -5.41
N LEU A 279 6.27 -16.37 -5.83
CA LEU A 279 5.07 -16.17 -6.65
C LEU A 279 3.85 -15.89 -5.77
N LEU A 280 3.30 -14.67 -5.87
CA LEU A 280 2.14 -14.25 -5.09
C LEU A 280 0.83 -14.33 -5.91
N PRO A 281 -0.26 -14.86 -5.34
CA PRO A 281 -1.58 -14.84 -5.98
C PRO A 281 -2.29 -13.49 -5.80
N PHE A 282 -3.37 -13.26 -6.53
CA PHE A 282 -4.30 -12.15 -6.25
C PHE A 282 -5.11 -12.42 -4.97
N PHE A 283 -4.66 -11.87 -3.84
CA PHE A 283 -5.30 -12.07 -2.53
C PHE A 283 -6.79 -11.68 -2.49
N LYS A 284 -7.19 -10.63 -3.22
CA LYS A 284 -8.60 -10.18 -3.30
C LYS A 284 -9.54 -11.20 -3.94
N PHE A 285 -9.05 -12.07 -4.81
CA PHE A 285 -9.92 -13.05 -5.47
C PHE A 285 -10.02 -14.37 -4.71
N LEU A 286 -9.28 -14.56 -3.61
CA LEU A 286 -9.35 -15.81 -2.84
C LEU A 286 -10.77 -16.09 -2.31
N PRO A 287 -11.23 -17.36 -2.38
CA PRO A 287 -10.45 -18.57 -2.73
C PRO A 287 -10.26 -18.81 -4.24
N ASP A 288 -10.89 -18.01 -5.10
CA ASP A 288 -10.77 -18.12 -6.54
C ASP A 288 -9.39 -17.63 -7.02
N ASN A 289 -8.96 -18.15 -8.18
CA ASN A 289 -7.76 -17.67 -8.86
C ASN A 289 -8.11 -17.40 -10.34
N PRO A 290 -8.25 -16.13 -10.75
CA PRO A 290 -8.68 -15.79 -12.11
C PRO A 290 -7.69 -16.19 -13.20
N LEU A 291 -6.45 -16.54 -12.81
CA LEU A 291 -5.41 -17.05 -13.70
C LEU A 291 -5.10 -18.53 -13.41
N SER A 292 -6.04 -19.30 -12.85
CA SER A 292 -5.85 -20.73 -12.58
C SER A 292 -5.43 -21.51 -13.84
N ASP A 293 -5.95 -21.12 -15.01
CA ASP A 293 -5.63 -21.70 -16.31
C ASP A 293 -4.21 -21.36 -16.80
N LYS A 294 -3.65 -20.24 -16.35
CA LYS A 294 -2.31 -19.76 -16.70
C LYS A 294 -1.25 -20.03 -15.63
N TYR A 295 -1.66 -20.41 -14.43
CA TYR A 295 -0.79 -20.46 -13.26
C TYR A 295 0.41 -21.39 -13.43
N ASP A 296 0.21 -22.55 -14.05
CA ASP A 296 1.29 -23.49 -14.34
C ASP A 296 2.20 -23.00 -15.47
N GLU A 297 1.68 -22.27 -16.46
CA GLU A 297 2.48 -21.64 -17.51
C GLU A 297 3.38 -20.55 -16.92
N ILE A 298 2.86 -19.75 -15.99
CA ILE A 298 3.62 -18.73 -15.26
C ILE A 298 4.72 -19.39 -14.42
N LYS A 299 4.42 -20.48 -13.69
CA LYS A 299 5.46 -21.22 -12.94
C LYS A 299 6.55 -21.78 -13.86
N LYS A 300 6.16 -22.38 -14.99
CA LYS A 300 7.09 -22.93 -15.98
C LYS A 300 7.99 -21.87 -16.62
N MET A 301 7.51 -20.64 -16.76
CA MET A 301 8.30 -19.51 -17.25
C MET A 301 9.55 -19.27 -16.39
N PHE A 302 9.44 -19.38 -15.07
CA PHE A 302 10.58 -19.23 -14.16
C PHE A 302 11.43 -20.49 -14.08
N THR A 303 10.81 -21.66 -13.90
CA THR A 303 11.56 -22.92 -13.75
C THR A 303 12.32 -23.28 -15.03
N GLY A 304 11.76 -22.97 -16.21
CA GLY A 304 12.44 -23.12 -17.50
C GLY A 304 13.68 -22.23 -17.65
N ASN A 305 13.73 -21.12 -16.91
CA ASN A 305 14.90 -20.26 -16.80
C ASN A 305 15.86 -20.68 -15.66
N GLY A 306 15.65 -21.86 -15.06
CA GLY A 306 16.49 -22.39 -13.98
C GLY A 306 16.35 -21.64 -12.66
N LEU A 307 15.26 -20.88 -12.47
CA LEU A 307 14.93 -20.28 -11.19
C LEU A 307 14.09 -21.24 -10.37
N GLU A 308 14.32 -21.22 -9.06
CA GLU A 308 13.45 -21.92 -8.13
C GLU A 308 12.20 -21.08 -7.84
N VAL A 309 11.02 -21.70 -7.70
CA VAL A 309 9.77 -21.00 -7.41
C VAL A 309 9.19 -21.45 -6.07
N ILE A 310 8.93 -20.49 -5.18
CA ILE A 310 8.10 -20.64 -3.99
C ILE A 310 6.71 -20.12 -4.33
N ASP A 311 5.75 -21.03 -4.46
CA ASP A 311 4.34 -20.72 -4.71
C ASP A 311 3.58 -20.50 -3.39
N VAL A 312 3.06 -19.30 -3.18
CA VAL A 312 2.32 -18.94 -1.95
C VAL A 312 0.86 -19.41 -2.00
N TYR A 313 0.29 -19.60 -3.19
CA TYR A 313 -1.13 -19.90 -3.35
C TYR A 313 -1.60 -21.15 -2.57
N PRO A 314 -0.89 -22.30 -2.55
CA PRO A 314 -1.28 -23.47 -1.77
C PRO A 314 -1.48 -23.21 -0.28
N ALA A 315 -0.72 -22.28 0.31
CA ALA A 315 -0.80 -21.94 1.73
C ALA A 315 -2.03 -21.09 2.06
N VAL A 316 -2.58 -20.37 1.08
CA VAL A 316 -3.65 -19.38 1.29
C VAL A 316 -4.96 -19.71 0.57
N LYS A 317 -5.00 -20.69 -0.34
CA LYS A 317 -6.16 -21.02 -1.19
C LYS A 317 -7.48 -21.34 -0.45
N LYS A 318 -7.41 -21.67 0.85
CA LYS A 318 -8.59 -21.95 1.69
C LYS A 318 -9.04 -20.73 2.52
N MET A 319 -8.34 -19.60 2.41
CA MET A 319 -8.66 -18.37 3.15
C MET A 319 -9.59 -17.49 2.32
N HIS A 320 -10.37 -16.64 3.01
CA HIS A 320 -11.19 -15.63 2.35
C HIS A 320 -10.40 -14.34 2.16
N ALA A 321 -10.71 -13.60 1.09
CA ALA A 321 -10.09 -12.32 0.78
C ALA A 321 -10.07 -11.35 1.98
N SER A 322 -11.15 -11.26 2.75
CA SER A 322 -11.26 -10.39 3.93
C SER A 322 -10.26 -10.70 5.04
N ASP A 323 -9.72 -11.92 5.10
CA ASP A 323 -8.82 -12.37 6.15
C ASP A 323 -7.34 -12.17 5.80
N VAL A 324 -7.05 -11.85 4.53
CA VAL A 324 -5.70 -11.87 3.96
C VAL A 324 -5.26 -10.51 3.42
N VAL A 325 -6.19 -9.57 3.25
CA VAL A 325 -5.90 -8.21 2.80
C VAL A 325 -5.88 -7.22 3.96
N VAL A 326 -5.22 -6.07 3.78
CA VAL A 326 -5.10 -5.01 4.79
C VAL A 326 -6.47 -4.45 5.17
N SER A 327 -7.33 -4.19 4.19
CA SER A 327 -8.72 -3.78 4.46
C SER A 327 -9.63 -4.06 3.25
N ARG A 328 -10.93 -3.78 3.38
CA ARG A 328 -11.86 -3.85 2.24
C ARG A 328 -11.49 -2.91 1.08
N TYR A 329 -10.62 -1.93 1.32
CA TYR A 329 -10.19 -0.92 0.34
C TYR A 329 -8.70 -1.03 -0.02
N ASP A 330 -7.96 -1.86 0.72
CA ASP A 330 -6.57 -2.13 0.46
C ASP A 330 -6.32 -3.63 0.36
N TYR A 331 -6.12 -4.09 -0.87
CA TYR A 331 -6.01 -5.48 -1.25
C TYR A 331 -4.58 -6.03 -1.18
N HIS A 332 -3.63 -5.22 -0.73
CA HIS A 332 -2.30 -5.69 -0.37
C HIS A 332 -2.38 -6.69 0.80
N PRO A 333 -1.42 -7.62 0.90
CA PRO A 333 -1.41 -8.65 1.93
C PRO A 333 -1.20 -8.05 3.32
N ASN A 334 -2.08 -8.39 4.26
CA ASN A 334 -1.96 -7.96 5.66
C ASN A 334 -0.83 -8.69 6.41
N GLU A 335 -0.60 -8.31 7.66
CA GLU A 335 0.44 -8.83 8.55
C GLU A 335 0.39 -10.37 8.68
N LYS A 336 -0.81 -10.98 8.65
CA LYS A 336 -0.95 -12.44 8.69
C LYS A 336 -0.30 -13.10 7.46
N ILE A 337 -0.52 -12.53 6.27
CA ILE A 337 0.13 -13.03 5.05
C ILE A 337 1.63 -12.75 5.06
N GLN A 338 2.07 -11.62 5.60
CA GLN A 338 3.49 -11.31 5.76
C GLN A 338 4.21 -12.41 6.57
N VAL A 339 3.58 -12.91 7.65
CA VAL A 339 4.10 -14.03 8.45
C VAL A 339 4.17 -15.32 7.61
N ILE A 340 3.11 -15.67 6.88
CA ILE A 340 3.08 -16.88 6.04
C ILE A 340 4.19 -16.86 4.99
N ILE A 341 4.38 -15.73 4.31
CA ILE A 341 5.45 -15.55 3.31
C ILE A 341 6.82 -15.72 3.98
N ALA A 342 7.04 -15.10 5.13
CA ALA A 342 8.29 -15.22 5.86
C ALA A 342 8.58 -16.66 6.30
N ASP A 343 7.56 -17.42 6.70
CA ASP A 343 7.68 -18.83 7.08
C ASP A 343 8.06 -19.72 5.88
N LEU A 344 7.44 -19.50 4.72
CA LEU A 344 7.79 -20.21 3.48
C LEU A 344 9.24 -19.91 3.06
N LEU A 345 9.64 -18.63 3.10
CA LEU A 345 11.01 -18.24 2.80
C LEU A 345 12.01 -18.81 3.82
N TYR A 346 11.69 -18.78 5.11
CA TYR A 346 12.55 -19.35 6.15
C TYR A 346 12.76 -20.84 5.96
N ALA A 347 11.68 -21.60 5.73
CA ALA A 347 11.75 -23.04 5.49
C ALA A 347 12.64 -23.37 4.28
N LYS A 348 12.65 -22.50 3.27
CA LYS A 348 13.48 -22.66 2.08
C LYS A 348 14.94 -22.26 2.28
N LEU A 349 15.17 -21.14 2.97
CA LEU A 349 16.48 -20.49 3.05
C LEU A 349 17.32 -20.98 4.23
N ALA A 350 16.71 -21.29 5.36
CA ALA A 350 17.45 -21.72 6.54
C ALA A 350 18.35 -22.94 6.25
N PRO A 351 17.91 -24.01 5.56
CA PRO A 351 18.76 -25.19 5.32
C PRO A 351 20.02 -24.92 4.49
N VAL A 352 20.02 -23.86 3.66
CA VAL A 352 21.14 -23.55 2.75
C VAL A 352 22.05 -22.43 3.27
N ILE A 353 21.62 -21.71 4.31
CA ILE A 353 22.42 -20.67 4.94
C ILE A 353 23.15 -21.28 6.14
N PRO A 354 24.49 -21.24 6.18
CA PRO A 354 25.26 -21.77 7.30
C PRO A 354 24.85 -21.10 8.61
N ALA A 355 24.66 -21.91 9.66
CA ALA A 355 24.62 -21.37 11.01
C ALA A 355 26.01 -20.82 11.35
N SER A 356 26.07 -19.69 12.05
CA SER A 356 27.33 -19.23 12.61
C SER A 356 27.85 -20.31 13.56
N MET A 357 29.10 -20.74 13.37
CA MET A 357 29.76 -21.54 14.40
C MET A 357 29.78 -20.66 15.65
N LYS A 358 29.03 -21.05 16.68
CA LYS A 358 29.10 -20.39 17.99
C LYS A 358 30.57 -20.36 18.40
N LYS A 359 31.16 -19.17 18.45
CA LYS A 359 32.42 -18.97 19.15
C LYS A 359 32.16 -18.92 20.64
#